data_AF-A0AAW8QQ83-F1
#
_entry.id   AF-A0AAW8QQ83-F1
#
_cell.length_a   1.000
_cell.length_b   1.000
_cell.length_c   1.000
_cell.angle_alpha   90.00
_cell.angle_beta   90.00
_cell.angle_gamma   90.00
#
_symmetry.space_group_name_H-M   'P 1'
#
loop_
_entity.id
_entity.type
_entity.pdbx_description
1 polymer ?
#
loop_
_entity_poly.entity_id
_entity_poly.type
_entity_poly.pdbx_seq_one_letter_code
_entity_poly.pdbx_strand_id
1 'polypeptide(L)'
;MSKIIQFFMGWMAILVCLHLILLNGFCLYYGFSGLVGVALISLYMHATPLPYILYLLGGIGFCFIAQENFVRINWLLGKWLMIVGLLSLIAIIVSEIAHCFGWLEARFSLNHRIHNI
;
A
#
# COMPACT_ATOMS: atom_id res chain seq x y z
N MET A 1 10.73 15.74 21.34
CA MET A 1 10.48 14.40 20.73
C MET A 1 11.83 13.76 20.42
N SER A 2 12.10 12.50 20.81
CA SER A 2 13.38 11.85 20.46
C SER A 2 13.51 11.62 18.94
N LYS A 3 14.73 11.72 18.40
CA LYS A 3 15.02 11.41 16.99
C LYS A 3 14.65 9.97 16.62
N ILE A 4 14.73 9.05 17.58
CA ILE A 4 14.30 7.65 17.41
C ILE A 4 12.79 7.58 17.14
N ILE A 5 11.98 8.37 17.85
CA ILE A 5 10.53 8.41 17.64
C ILE A 5 10.21 9.00 16.26
N GLN A 6 10.94 10.04 15.84
CA GLN A 6 10.78 10.62 14.50
C GLN A 6 11.11 9.59 13.40
N PHE A 7 12.18 8.81 13.60
CA PHE A 7 12.55 7.72 12.70
C PHE A 7 11.42 6.69 12.55
N PHE A 8 10.92 6.16 13.67
CA PHE A 8 9.86 5.14 13.63
C PHE A 8 8.55 5.68 13.03
N MET A 9 8.23 6.96 13.25
CA MET A 9 7.06 7.57 12.63
C MET A 9 7.22 7.71 11.12
N GLY A 10 8.39 8.13 10.63
CA GLY A 10 8.67 8.18 9.19
C GLY A 10 8.69 6.80 8.54
N TRP A 11 9.27 5.83 9.23
CA TRP A 11 9.27 4.43 8.81
C TRP A 11 7.83 3.89 8.68
N MET A 12 7.00 4.09 9.71
CA MET A 12 5.60 3.68 9.72
C MET A 12 4.78 4.39 8.63
N ALA A 13 5.03 5.69 8.43
CA ALA A 13 4.37 6.48 7.41
C ALA A 13 4.59 5.91 6.00
N ILE A 14 5.85 5.63 5.65
CA ILE A 14 6.17 5.03 4.35
C ILE A 14 5.64 3.60 4.25
N LEU A 15 5.69 2.82 5.33
CA LEU A 15 5.08 1.49 5.37
C LEU A 15 3.59 1.56 4.99
N VAL A 16 2.81 2.37 5.69
CA VAL A 16 1.36 2.49 5.43
C VAL A 16 1.11 3.00 4.01
N CYS A 17 1.87 4.00 3.56
CA CYS A 17 1.72 4.58 2.22
C CYS A 17 1.99 3.55 1.11
N LEU A 18 3.08 2.79 1.23
CA LEU A 18 3.44 1.74 0.26
C LEU A 18 2.36 0.65 0.20
N HIS A 19 1.87 0.20 1.37
CA HIS A 19 0.81 -0.81 1.42
C HIS A 19 -0.49 -0.30 0.82
N LEU A 20 -0.87 0.96 1.06
CA LEU A 20 -2.07 1.56 0.44
C LEU A 20 -1.93 1.62 -1.10
N ILE A 21 -0.77 2.01 -1.62
CA ILE A 21 -0.52 2.08 -3.06
C ILE A 21 -0.62 0.68 -3.68
N LEU A 22 0.06 -0.31 -3.07
CA LEU A 22 0.05 -1.67 -3.57
C LEU A 22 -1.35 -2.28 -3.49
N LEU A 23 -2.05 -2.13 -2.37
CA LEU A 23 -3.39 -2.66 -2.19
C LEU A 23 -4.36 -2.06 -3.23
N ASN A 24 -4.34 -0.75 -3.45
CA ASN A 24 -5.15 -0.14 -4.52
C ASN A 24 -4.77 -0.67 -5.88
N GLY A 25 -3.48 -0.69 -6.22
CA GLY A 25 -3.01 -1.13 -7.53
C GLY A 25 -3.45 -2.57 -7.83
N PHE A 26 -3.31 -3.46 -6.85
CA PHE A 26 -3.79 -4.83 -6.98
C PHE A 26 -5.31 -4.89 -7.05
N CYS A 27 -6.05 -4.31 -6.09
CA CYS A 27 -7.52 -4.40 -6.08
C CYS A 27 -8.19 -3.76 -7.31
N LEU A 28 -7.64 -2.67 -7.84
CA LEU A 28 -8.15 -2.04 -9.07
C LEU A 28 -7.93 -2.90 -10.31
N TYR A 29 -6.80 -3.61 -10.37
CA TYR A 29 -6.45 -4.41 -11.54
C TYR A 29 -7.08 -5.81 -11.52
N TYR A 30 -7.24 -6.36 -10.33
CA TYR A 30 -7.50 -7.77 -10.11
C TYR A 30 -8.83 -8.04 -9.40
N GLY A 31 -9.46 -7.02 -8.82
CA GLY A 31 -10.54 -7.18 -7.86
C GLY A 31 -10.03 -7.59 -6.47
N PHE A 32 -10.87 -7.35 -5.45
CA PHE A 32 -10.63 -7.74 -4.07
C PHE A 32 -10.80 -9.25 -3.92
N SER A 33 -9.69 -9.98 -4.00
CA SER A 33 -9.66 -11.42 -3.81
C SER A 33 -8.53 -11.85 -2.88
N GLY A 34 -8.63 -13.06 -2.31
CA GLY A 34 -7.54 -13.64 -1.52
C GLY A 34 -6.19 -13.70 -2.26
N LEU A 35 -6.20 -13.66 -3.60
CA LEU A 35 -5.00 -13.63 -4.44
C LEU A 35 -4.25 -12.29 -4.35
N VAL A 36 -4.91 -11.19 -4.00
CA VAL A 36 -4.24 -9.90 -3.71
C VAL A 36 -3.30 -10.04 -2.51
N GLY A 37 -3.74 -10.77 -1.48
CA GLY A 37 -2.90 -11.09 -0.32
C GLY A 37 -1.68 -11.92 -0.70
N VAL A 38 -1.86 -12.93 -1.56
CA VAL A 38 -0.77 -13.77 -2.08
C VAL A 38 0.20 -12.97 -2.95
N ALA A 39 -0.31 -12.08 -3.81
CA ALA A 39 0.51 -11.22 -4.67
C ALA A 39 1.34 -10.22 -3.85
N LEU A 40 0.75 -9.63 -2.80
CA LEU A 40 1.46 -8.78 -1.85
C LEU A 40 2.60 -9.55 -1.17
N ILE A 41 2.33 -10.73 -0.60
CA ILE A 41 3.35 -11.57 0.04
C ILE A 41 4.45 -11.95 -0.95
N SER A 42 4.08 -12.34 -2.18
CA SER A 42 5.03 -12.70 -3.23
C SER A 42 5.92 -11.53 -3.62
N LEU A 43 5.37 -10.32 -3.73
CA LEU A 43 6.13 -9.10 -4.01
C LEU A 43 7.15 -8.84 -2.89
N TYR A 44 6.75 -8.98 -1.63
CA TYR A 44 7.66 -8.83 -0.49
C TYR A 44 8.76 -9.89 -0.47
N MET A 45 8.46 -11.11 -0.89
CA MET A 45 9.45 -12.19 -0.98
C MET A 45 10.46 -11.95 -2.11
N HIS A 46 10.01 -11.53 -3.30
CA HIS A 46 10.85 -11.38 -4.49
C HIS A 46 11.57 -10.04 -4.59
N ALA A 47 10.96 -8.96 -4.10
CA ALA A 47 11.53 -7.62 -4.11
C ALA A 47 12.09 -7.23 -2.73
N THR A 48 12.50 -8.22 -1.94
CA THR A 48 12.84 -8.13 -0.51
C THR A 48 13.60 -6.86 -0.11
N PRO A 49 14.70 -6.42 -0.77
CA PRO A 49 15.44 -5.25 -0.30
C PRO A 49 14.72 -3.91 -0.54
N LEU A 50 13.91 -3.81 -1.60
CA LEU A 50 13.37 -2.52 -2.07
C LEU A 50 12.39 -1.88 -1.06
N PRO A 51 11.40 -2.59 -0.49
CA PRO A 51 10.53 -2.02 0.54
C PRO A 51 11.29 -1.58 1.78
N TYR A 52 12.25 -2.39 2.25
CA TYR A 52 13.04 -2.03 3.43
C TYR A 52 13.90 -0.79 3.21
N ILE A 53 14.50 -0.63 2.02
CA ILE A 53 15.25 0.58 1.66
C ILE A 53 14.33 1.81 1.69
N LEU A 54 13.13 1.71 1.11
CA LEU A 54 12.15 2.81 1.13
C LEU A 54 11.71 3.17 2.55
N TYR A 55 11.48 2.18 3.42
CA TYR A 55 11.12 2.44 4.81
C TYR A 55 12.27 3.10 5.59
N LEU A 56 13.51 2.67 5.35
CA LEU A 56 14.71 3.27 5.92
C LEU A 56 14.88 4.73 5.48
N LEU A 57 14.71 5.01 4.18
CA LEU A 57 14.75 6.36 3.64
C LEU A 57 13.66 7.25 4.24
N GLY A 58 12.45 6.70 4.43
CA GLY A 58 11.35 7.36 5.12
C GLY A 58 11.67 7.75 6.55
N GLY A 59 12.21 6.81 7.33
CA GLY A 59 12.62 7.05 8.71
C GLY A 59 13.74 8.08 8.82
N ILE A 60 14.76 7.97 7.96
CA ILE A 60 15.87 8.92 7.89
C ILE A 60 15.37 10.32 7.51
N GLY A 61 14.49 10.43 6.51
CA GLY A 61 13.90 11.70 6.09
C GLY A 61 13.17 12.41 7.23
N PHE A 62 12.43 11.67 8.06
CA PHE A 62 11.73 12.23 9.21
C PHE A 62 12.67 12.67 10.34
N CYS A 63 13.87 12.08 10.46
CA CYS A 63 14.89 12.56 11.38
C CYS A 63 15.43 13.96 11.02
N PHE A 64 15.38 14.36 9.74
CA PHE A 64 15.81 15.69 9.31
C PHE A 64 14.77 16.79 9.58
N ILE A 65 13.54 16.42 9.95
CA ILE A 65 12.49 17.39 10.27
C ILE A 65 12.78 18.07 11.61
N ALA A 66 12.77 19.41 11.62
CA ALA A 66 12.89 20.22 12.83
C ALA A 66 11.75 19.90 13.82
N GLN A 67 12.06 19.78 15.12
CA GLN A 67 11.09 19.32 16.12
C GLN A 67 9.85 20.23 16.21
N GLU A 68 10.04 21.54 16.05
CA GLU A 68 8.98 22.56 16.01
C GLU A 68 7.95 22.32 14.90
N ASN A 69 8.38 21.81 13.75
CA ASN A 69 7.53 21.55 12.59
C ASN A 69 7.01 20.10 12.58
N PHE A 70 7.61 19.21 13.36
CA PHE A 70 7.32 17.78 13.34
C PHE A 70 5.86 17.47 13.69
N VAL A 71 5.31 18.08 14.74
CA VAL A 71 3.93 17.84 15.17
C VAL A 71 2.96 18.27 14.06
N ARG A 72 3.19 19.44 13.45
CA ARG A 72 2.37 19.95 12.34
C ARG A 72 2.44 19.05 11.12
N ILE A 73 3.64 18.63 10.73
CA ILE A 73 3.86 17.75 9.57
C ILE A 73 3.22 16.39 9.80
N ASN A 74 3.41 15.79 10.98
CA ASN A 74 2.83 14.48 11.29
C ASN A 74 1.29 14.53 11.32
N TRP A 75 0.71 15.60 11.85
CA TRP A 75 -0.75 15.81 11.81
C TRP A 75 -1.27 15.93 10.38
N LEU A 76 -0.62 16.75 9.55
CA LEU A 76 -0.98 16.88 8.13
C LEU A 76 -0.85 15.54 7.40
N LEU A 77 0.24 14.81 7.63
CA LEU A 77 0.47 13.50 7.04
C LEU A 77 -0.63 12.51 7.44
N GLY A 78 -1.00 12.44 8.72
CA GLY A 78 -2.11 11.62 9.19
C GLY A 78 -3.44 11.98 8.52
N LYS A 79 -3.74 13.28 8.39
CA LYS A 79 -4.93 13.77 7.68
C LYS A 79 -4.93 13.33 6.20
N TRP A 80 -3.80 13.47 5.51
CA TRP A 80 -3.66 13.04 4.12
C TRP A 80 -3.78 11.52 3.97
N LEU A 81 -3.14 10.75 4.85
CA LEU A 81 -3.27 9.28 4.86
C LEU A 81 -4.72 8.84 5.07
N MET A 82 -5.47 9.51 5.94
CA MET A 82 -6.89 9.23 6.15
C MET A 82 -7.74 9.55 4.91
N ILE A 83 -7.49 10.69 4.24
CA ILE A 83 -8.18 11.06 3.00
C ILE A 83 -7.87 10.05 1.89
N VAL A 84 -6.59 9.73 1.67
CA VAL A 84 -6.18 8.75 0.66
C VAL A 84 -6.75 7.38 0.99
N GLY A 85 -6.72 6.95 2.25
CA GLY A 85 -7.33 5.69 2.69
C GLY A 85 -8.83 5.62 2.41
N LEU A 86 -9.58 6.70 2.65
CA LEU A 86 -11.00 6.76 2.33
C LEU A 86 -11.25 6.69 0.82
N LEU A 87 -10.49 7.45 0.02
CA LEU A 87 -10.57 7.40 -1.44
C LEU A 87 -10.22 6.01 -1.98
N SER A 88 -9.25 5.33 -1.36
CA SER A 88 -8.87 3.96 -1.69
C SER A 88 -10.01 3.00 -1.45
N LEU A 89 -10.68 3.10 -0.30
CA LEU A 89 -11.83 2.26 0.02
C LEU A 89 -12.96 2.45 -1.00
N ILE A 90 -13.28 3.70 -1.35
CA ILE A 90 -14.29 4.00 -2.37
C ILE A 90 -13.87 3.41 -3.72
N ALA A 91 -12.62 3.58 -4.13
CA ALA A 91 -12.11 3.06 -5.39
C ALA A 91 -12.19 1.52 -5.46
N ILE A 92 -11.86 0.83 -4.36
CA ILE A 92 -11.99 -0.63 -4.25
C ILE A 92 -13.45 -1.04 -4.38
N ILE A 93 -14.38 -0.38 -3.67
CA ILE A 93 -15.81 -0.68 -3.76
C ILE A 93 -16.33 -0.49 -5.19
N VAL A 94 -15.98 0.61 -5.85
CA VAL A 94 -16.37 0.87 -7.24
C VAL A 94 -15.78 -0.19 -8.19
N SER A 95 -14.52 -0.58 -7.97
CA SER A 95 -13.87 -1.64 -8.74
C SER A 95 -14.60 -2.97 -8.60
N GLU A 96 -14.96 -3.35 -7.38
CA GLU A 96 -15.72 -4.58 -7.10
C GLU A 96 -17.09 -4.57 -7.76
N ILE A 97 -17.78 -3.43 -7.68
CA ILE A 97 -19.07 -3.26 -8.36
C ILE A 97 -18.88 -3.45 -9.88
N ALA A 98 -17.86 -2.84 -10.47
CA ALA A 98 -17.58 -2.97 -11.89
C ALA A 98 -17.19 -4.41 -12.31
N HIS A 99 -16.51 -5.15 -11.44
CA HIS A 99 -16.25 -6.58 -11.64
C HIS A 99 -17.55 -7.41 -11.56
N CYS A 100 -18.43 -7.14 -10.58
CA CYS A 100 -19.73 -7.81 -10.46
C CYS A 100 -20.64 -7.57 -11.67
N PHE A 101 -20.60 -6.37 -12.26
CA PHE A 101 -21.36 -6.04 -13.47
C PHE A 101 -20.68 -6.52 -14.78
N GLY A 102 -19.50 -7.13 -14.69
CA GLY A 102 -18.75 -7.60 -15.86
C GLY A 102 -18.15 -6.49 -16.72
N TRP A 103 -18.13 -5.24 -16.23
CA TRP A 103 -17.47 -4.11 -16.92
C TRP A 103 -15.95 -4.19 -16.83
N LEU A 104 -15.46 -4.79 -15.76
CA LEU A 104 -14.06 -5.15 -15.57
C LEU A 104 -13.96 -6.67 -15.49
N GLU A 105 -13.29 -7.28 -16.45
CA GLU A 105 -12.94 -8.69 -16.36
C GLU A 105 -11.80 -8.83 -15.34
N ALA A 106 -12.05 -9.49 -14.21
CA ALA A 106 -10.99 -9.88 -13.30
C ALA A 106 -10.11 -10.91 -14.02
N ARG A 107 -9.00 -10.46 -14.63
CA ARG A 107 -8.06 -11.34 -15.34
C ARG A 107 -7.19 -12.12 -14.35
N PHE A 108 -7.81 -12.94 -13.52
CA PHE A 108 -7.13 -14.03 -12.84
C PHE A 108 -7.30 -15.32 -13.64
N SER A 109 -6.71 -15.32 -14.83
CA SER A 109 -6.39 -16.56 -15.51
C SER A 109 -5.18 -17.17 -14.80
N LEU A 110 -5.42 -17.90 -13.70
CA LEU A 110 -4.56 -19.04 -13.39
C LEU A 110 -4.78 -20.01 -14.55
N ASN A 111 -4.02 -19.84 -15.64
CA ASN A 111 -4.02 -20.79 -16.75
C ASN A 111 -3.34 -22.05 -16.22
N HIS A 112 -4.04 -22.76 -15.35
CA HIS A 112 -3.73 -24.13 -15.06
C HIS A 112 -4.06 -24.85 -16.34
N ARG A 113 -3.01 -25.06 -17.14
CA ARG A 113 -2.94 -26.16 -18.09
C ARG A 113 -3.21 -27.45 -17.30
N ILE A 114 -4.47 -27.73 -16.99
CA ILE A 114 -4.98 -29.09 -16.94
C ILE A 114 -5.26 -29.41 -18.41
N HIS A 115 -4.18 -29.50 -19.18
CA HIS A 115 -4.25 -30.23 -20.43
C HIS A 115 -3.78 -31.64 -20.10
N ASN A 116 -4.75 -32.55 -20.11
CA ASN A 116 -4.61 -34.00 -20.16
C ASN A 116 -4.11 -34.72 -18.89
N ILE A 117 -5.07 -35.24 -18.12
CA ILE A 117 -5.19 -36.69 -17.90
C ILE A 117 -6.65 -37.08 -18.12
#